data_AF-A0A7R9KUW5-F1
#
_entry.id   AF-A0A7R9KUW5-F1
#
_cell.length_a   1.000
_cell.length_b   1.000
_cell.length_c   1.000
_cell.angle_alpha   90.00
_cell.angle_beta   90.00
_cell.angle_gamma   90.00
#
_symmetry.space_group_name_H-M   'P 1'
#
loop_
_entity.id
_entity.type
_entity.pdbx_description
1 polymer ?
#
loop_
_entity_poly.entity_id
_entity_poly.type
_entity_poly.pdbx_seq_one_letter_code
_entity_poly.pdbx_strand_id
1 'polypeptide(L)'
;MQVPIGLGVNNQPCSYQNENYTGVEVEGRRIRDCIEAREALKKHNYLRLLASIVLCYGNFCVGSTYSVLGPLFPSEIRHLSPSVEGIIFIVQGAFYAMFNPYWASLVDKVANKHNLCIAGCIFSLLAYVITGPLPFIPINPNLWLVIIGQVFLGFSMGGMIVGSFAHGFQQIL
;
A
#
# COMPACT_ATOMS: atom_id res chain seq x y z
N MET A 1 23.12 23.62 18.53
CA MET A 1 23.84 24.04 17.30
C MET A 1 22.82 24.60 16.33
N GLN A 2 23.19 25.53 15.43
CA GLN A 2 22.28 26.41 14.68
C GLN A 2 22.75 26.57 13.20
N VAL A 3 22.02 27.16 12.24
CA VAL A 3 20.77 27.94 12.36
C VAL A 3 19.58 27.45 11.49
N PRO A 4 19.54 27.60 10.14
CA PRO A 4 18.33 28.23 9.58
C PRO A 4 17.65 27.51 8.41
N ILE A 5 16.42 27.93 8.09
CA ILE A 5 16.04 28.67 6.87
C ILE A 5 14.57 29.10 7.03
N GLY A 6 14.26 30.38 6.76
CA GLY A 6 12.91 30.92 6.86
C GLY A 6 12.26 31.12 5.49
N LEU A 7 10.93 31.13 5.47
CA LEU A 7 10.11 31.71 4.40
C LEU A 7 9.00 32.51 5.06
N GLY A 8 8.94 33.81 4.76
CA GLY A 8 8.19 34.77 5.57
C GLY A 8 6.72 34.90 5.20
N VAL A 9 5.92 35.27 6.19
CA VAL A 9 4.65 35.98 5.98
C VAL A 9 4.72 37.25 6.83
N ASN A 10 4.96 38.38 6.18
CA ASN A 10 5.03 39.68 6.81
C ASN A 10 3.69 40.40 6.61
N ASN A 11 2.92 40.59 7.68
CA ASN A 11 1.97 41.68 7.88
C ASN A 11 1.23 41.55 9.23
N GLN A 12 1.71 42.29 10.23
CA GLN A 12 0.87 42.79 11.33
C GLN A 12 0.07 44.01 10.79
N PRO A 13 -1.16 44.28 11.27
CA PRO A 13 -1.33 44.79 12.64
C PRO A 13 -2.56 44.26 13.40
N CYS A 14 -2.39 44.05 14.70
CA CYS A 14 -3.32 44.53 15.72
C CYS A 14 -2.70 44.39 17.12
N SER A 15 -2.39 45.52 17.76
CA SER A 15 -1.97 45.54 19.16
C SER A 15 -3.19 45.41 20.06
N TYR A 16 -3.30 44.32 20.82
CA TYR A 16 -4.15 44.26 22.02
C TYR A 16 -3.52 43.30 23.04
N GLN A 17 -2.87 43.86 24.07
CA GLN A 17 -2.59 43.12 25.29
C GLN A 17 -3.91 42.87 26.02
N ASN A 18 -4.22 41.60 26.29
CA ASN A 18 -5.25 41.18 27.24
C ASN A 18 -4.92 39.76 27.70
N GLU A 19 -4.64 39.55 28.99
CA GLU A 19 -4.18 38.26 29.55
C GLU A 19 -5.19 37.09 29.40
N ASN A 20 -6.46 37.37 29.06
CA ASN A 20 -7.47 36.33 28.78
C ASN A 20 -7.45 35.78 27.34
N TYR A 21 -6.79 36.45 26.39
CA TYR A 21 -6.87 36.07 24.96
C TYR A 21 -5.88 34.97 24.59
N THR A 22 -4.78 34.87 25.34
CA THR A 22 -3.85 33.73 25.26
C THR A 22 -4.58 32.41 25.48
N GLY A 23 -5.50 32.34 26.45
CA GLY A 23 -6.31 31.14 26.69
C GLY A 23 -7.18 30.73 25.50
N VAL A 24 -7.91 31.67 24.90
CA VAL A 24 -8.82 31.38 23.77
C VAL A 24 -8.07 31.11 22.47
N GLU A 25 -6.96 31.80 22.20
CA GLU A 25 -6.17 31.54 20.99
C GLU A 25 -5.35 30.25 21.10
N VAL A 26 -4.86 29.90 22.30
CA VAL A 26 -4.21 28.61 22.57
C VAL A 26 -5.21 27.47 22.51
N GLU A 27 -6.42 27.61 23.06
CA GLU A 27 -7.46 26.57 22.97
C GLU A 27 -7.97 26.43 21.52
N GLY A 28 -8.14 27.54 20.79
CA GLY A 28 -8.47 27.53 19.36
C GLY A 28 -7.37 26.92 18.48
N ARG A 29 -6.10 27.10 18.85
CA ARG A 29 -4.95 26.44 18.20
C ARG A 29 -4.96 24.94 18.51
N ARG A 30 -5.07 24.56 19.79
CA ARG A 30 -5.23 23.17 20.25
C ARG A 30 -6.38 22.45 19.57
N ILE A 31 -7.54 23.09 19.39
CA ILE A 31 -8.69 22.51 18.68
C ILE A 31 -8.35 22.27 17.20
N ARG A 32 -7.69 23.20 16.51
CA ARG A 32 -7.21 22.99 15.14
C ARG A 32 -6.19 21.85 15.06
N ASP A 33 -5.21 21.83 15.96
CA ASP A 33 -4.20 20.77 16.06
C ASP A 33 -4.87 19.40 16.31
N CYS A 34 -5.90 19.33 17.15
CA CYS A 34 -6.71 18.12 17.39
C CYS A 34 -7.57 17.70 16.20
N ILE A 35 -8.09 18.64 15.40
CA ILE A 35 -8.83 18.35 14.17
C ILE A 35 -7.87 17.82 13.10
N GLU A 36 -6.74 18.49 12.87
CA GLU A 36 -5.73 18.08 11.89
C GLU A 36 -5.11 16.72 12.26
N ALA A 37 -4.82 16.48 13.54
CA ALA A 37 -4.41 15.16 14.04
C ALA A 37 -5.50 14.08 13.82
N ARG A 38 -6.79 14.41 13.99
CA ARG A 38 -7.89 13.49 13.69
C ARG A 38 -8.03 13.19 12.20
N GLU A 39 -7.82 14.16 11.33
CA GLU A 39 -7.85 13.96 9.88
C GLU A 39 -6.64 13.14 9.39
N ALA A 40 -5.45 13.40 9.93
CA ALA A 40 -4.26 12.58 9.69
C ALA A 40 -4.47 11.12 10.14
N LEU A 41 -5.03 10.91 11.33
CA LEU A 41 -5.38 9.57 11.84
C LEU A 41 -6.47 8.88 11.01
N LYS A 42 -7.51 9.60 10.56
CA LYS A 42 -8.53 9.06 9.66
C LYS A 42 -7.92 8.62 8.33
N LYS A 43 -7.09 9.47 7.72
CA LYS A 43 -6.41 9.18 6.44
C LYS A 43 -5.49 7.97 6.56
N HIS A 44 -4.77 7.84 7.67
CA HIS A 44 -3.92 6.69 7.97
C HIS A 44 -4.71 5.37 8.08
N ASN A 45 -5.79 5.37 8.87
CA ASN A 45 -6.64 4.19 9.03
C ASN A 45 -7.32 3.80 7.70
N TYR A 46 -7.77 4.78 6.92
CA TYR A 46 -8.38 4.55 5.61
C TYR A 46 -7.38 3.96 4.61
N LEU A 47 -6.14 4.47 4.53
CA LEU A 47 -5.12 3.96 3.61
C LEU A 47 -4.73 2.52 3.96
N ARG A 48 -4.55 2.19 5.25
CA ARG A 48 -4.22 0.82 5.69
C ARG A 48 -5.38 -0.15 5.46
N LEU A 49 -6.62 0.29 5.65
CA LEU A 49 -7.82 -0.48 5.35
C LEU A 49 -7.99 -0.71 3.84
N LEU A 50 -7.75 0.32 3.01
CA LEU A 50 -7.79 0.20 1.56
C LEU A 50 -6.73 -0.79 1.05
N ALA A 51 -5.51 -0.70 1.55
CA ALA A 51 -4.41 -1.62 1.25
C ALA A 51 -4.78 -3.08 1.58
N SER A 52 -5.30 -3.36 2.78
CA SER A 52 -5.69 -4.72 3.15
C SER A 52 -6.89 -5.23 2.35
N ILE A 53 -7.90 -4.38 2.06
CA ILE A 53 -9.03 -4.74 1.20
C ILE A 53 -8.57 -5.10 -0.21
N VAL A 54 -7.69 -4.30 -0.82
CA VAL A 54 -7.16 -4.57 -2.18
C VAL A 54 -6.39 -5.89 -2.22
N LEU A 55 -5.53 -6.16 -1.23
CA LEU A 55 -4.81 -7.43 -1.15
C LEU A 55 -5.73 -8.63 -0.91
N CYS A 56 -6.67 -8.54 0.03
CA CYS A 56 -7.62 -9.63 0.32
C CYS A 56 -8.52 -9.92 -0.89
N TYR A 57 -9.11 -8.89 -1.49
CA TYR A 57 -9.97 -9.02 -2.67
C TYR A 57 -9.19 -9.60 -3.86
N GLY A 58 -8.00 -9.06 -4.14
CA GLY A 58 -7.20 -9.53 -5.27
C GLY A 58 -6.69 -10.96 -5.11
N ASN A 59 -6.26 -11.38 -3.91
CA ASN A 59 -5.92 -12.79 -3.65
C ASN A 59 -7.16 -13.71 -3.73
N PHE A 60 -8.33 -13.24 -3.29
CA PHE A 60 -9.59 -13.98 -3.44
C PHE A 60 -10.00 -14.15 -4.90
N CYS A 61 -9.91 -13.11 -5.73
CA CYS A 61 -10.13 -13.19 -7.17
C CYS A 61 -9.17 -14.18 -7.82
N VAL A 62 -7.87 -14.10 -7.51
CA VAL A 62 -6.84 -15.04 -7.99
C VAL A 62 -7.16 -16.48 -7.58
N GLY A 63 -7.47 -16.75 -6.32
CA GLY A 63 -7.85 -18.09 -5.84
C GLY A 63 -9.12 -18.64 -6.49
N SER A 64 -10.10 -17.78 -6.71
CA SER A 64 -11.35 -18.11 -7.42
C SER A 64 -11.07 -18.43 -8.90
N THR A 65 -10.17 -17.68 -9.54
CA THR A 65 -9.74 -17.93 -10.91
C THR A 65 -9.09 -19.31 -11.07
N TYR A 66 -8.17 -19.70 -10.19
CA TYR A 66 -7.60 -21.05 -10.20
C TYR A 66 -8.68 -22.14 -10.03
N SER A 67 -9.54 -21.97 -9.02
CA SER A 67 -10.62 -22.91 -8.69
C SER A 67 -11.60 -23.15 -9.86
N VAL A 68 -11.86 -22.13 -10.68
CA VAL A 68 -12.75 -22.20 -11.86
C VAL A 68 -12.02 -22.64 -13.13
N LEU A 69 -10.72 -22.36 -13.25
CA LEU A 69 -9.90 -22.82 -14.38
C LEU A 69 -9.66 -24.34 -14.36
N GLY A 70 -9.45 -24.93 -13.19
CA GLY A 70 -9.24 -26.38 -13.00
C GLY A 70 -10.17 -27.30 -13.82
N PRO A 71 -11.51 -27.16 -13.74
CA PRO A 71 -12.45 -27.96 -14.53
C PRO A 71 -12.59 -27.53 -16.01
N LEU A 72 -12.07 -26.37 -16.42
CA LEU A 72 -12.24 -25.81 -17.77
C LEU A 72 -11.08 -26.13 -18.73
N PHE A 73 -9.97 -26.66 -18.22
CA PHE A 73 -8.82 -27.05 -19.05
C PHE A 73 -9.15 -28.21 -20.01
N PRO A 74 -8.59 -28.20 -21.24
CA PRO A 74 -8.61 -29.36 -22.13
C PRO A 74 -8.03 -30.61 -21.46
N SER A 75 -8.43 -31.79 -21.92
CA SER A 75 -8.14 -33.09 -21.29
C SER A 75 -6.66 -33.38 -21.05
N GLU A 76 -5.74 -32.77 -21.79
CA GLU A 76 -4.28 -32.97 -21.62
C GLU A 76 -3.69 -32.23 -20.40
N ILE A 77 -4.36 -31.18 -19.89
CA ILE A 77 -3.87 -30.36 -18.75
C ILE A 77 -4.66 -30.60 -17.46
N ARG A 78 -5.65 -31.52 -17.51
CA ARG A 78 -6.54 -31.93 -16.40
C ARG A 78 -5.81 -32.52 -15.18
N HIS A 79 -4.50 -32.74 -15.29
CA HIS A 79 -3.62 -33.27 -14.24
C HIS A 79 -2.77 -32.19 -13.53
N LEU A 80 -3.03 -30.89 -13.77
CA LEU A 80 -2.54 -29.81 -12.92
C LEU A 80 -3.17 -29.94 -11.52
N SER A 81 -2.54 -30.76 -10.68
CA SER A 81 -2.90 -30.99 -9.29
C SER A 81 -2.92 -29.66 -8.52
N PRO A 82 -3.77 -29.48 -7.49
CA PRO A 82 -3.69 -28.35 -6.56
C PRO A 82 -2.29 -28.13 -5.96
N SER A 83 -1.42 -29.14 -6.01
CA SER A 83 0.02 -29.01 -5.74
C SER A 83 0.70 -27.89 -6.56
N VAL A 84 0.37 -27.72 -7.84
CA VAL A 84 1.01 -26.72 -8.73
C VAL A 84 0.53 -25.31 -8.41
N GLU A 85 -0.76 -25.14 -8.12
CA GLU A 85 -1.32 -23.86 -7.66
C GLU A 85 -0.71 -23.46 -6.32
N GLY A 86 -0.54 -24.42 -5.40
CA GLY A 86 0.20 -24.23 -4.15
C GLY A 86 1.65 -23.79 -4.36
N ILE A 87 2.38 -24.39 -5.31
CA ILE A 87 3.74 -23.97 -5.67
C ILE A 87 3.76 -22.52 -6.18
N ILE A 88 2.81 -22.13 -7.04
CA ILE A 88 2.69 -20.77 -7.56
C ILE A 88 2.42 -19.76 -6.42
N PHE A 89 1.62 -20.13 -5.43
CA PHE A 89 1.38 -19.30 -4.23
C PHE A 89 2.61 -19.23 -3.31
N ILE A 90 3.36 -20.33 -3.16
CA ILE A 90 4.65 -20.33 -2.44
C ILE A 90 5.67 -19.42 -3.13
N VAL A 91 5.71 -19.40 -4.47
CA VAL A 91 6.57 -18.48 -5.24
C VAL A 91 6.24 -17.01 -4.93
N GLN A 92 4.95 -16.63 -4.88
CA GLN A 92 4.53 -15.28 -4.45
C GLN A 92 5.13 -14.91 -3.06
N GLY A 93 4.97 -15.80 -2.08
CA GLY A 93 5.48 -15.61 -0.72
C GLY A 93 7.02 -15.59 -0.63
N ALA A 94 7.71 -16.41 -1.42
CA ALA A 94 9.17 -16.45 -1.48
C ALA A 94 9.75 -15.16 -2.08
N PHE A 95 9.15 -14.65 -3.17
CA PHE A 95 9.56 -13.37 -3.76
C PHE A 95 9.25 -12.18 -2.85
N TYR A 96 8.11 -12.19 -2.14
CA TYR A 96 7.84 -11.21 -1.07
C TYR A 96 8.95 -11.22 -0.01
N ALA A 97 9.31 -12.39 0.53
CA ALA A 97 10.36 -12.51 1.54
C ALA A 97 11.74 -12.05 1.03
N MET A 98 12.08 -12.39 -0.22
CA MET A 98 13.35 -12.00 -0.86
C MET A 98 13.46 -10.49 -1.12
N PHE A 99 12.37 -9.83 -1.53
CA PHE A 99 12.34 -8.39 -1.78
C PHE A 99 12.04 -7.54 -0.52
N ASN A 100 11.57 -8.14 0.57
CA ASN A 100 11.33 -7.44 1.84
C ASN A 100 12.55 -6.63 2.35
N PRO A 101 13.80 -7.15 2.41
CA PRO A 101 14.96 -6.34 2.82
C PRO A 101 15.28 -5.19 1.83
N TYR A 102 14.97 -5.33 0.54
CA TYR A 102 15.13 -4.25 -0.44
C TYR A 102 14.16 -3.10 -0.14
N TRP A 103 12.88 -3.42 0.10
CA TRP A 103 11.86 -2.43 0.49
C TRP A 103 12.15 -1.80 1.85
N ALA A 104 12.66 -2.58 2.82
CA ALA A 104 13.09 -2.06 4.11
C ALA A 104 14.23 -1.03 3.96
N SER A 105 15.29 -1.33 3.19
CA SER A 105 16.36 -0.34 2.93
C SER A 105 15.87 0.89 2.14
N LEU A 106 14.82 0.74 1.34
CA LEU A 106 14.24 1.85 0.57
C LEU A 106 13.43 2.80 1.47
N VAL A 107 12.73 2.31 2.50
CA VAL A 107 11.87 3.16 3.34
C VAL A 107 12.64 4.17 4.19
N ASP A 108 13.89 3.84 4.55
CA ASP A 108 14.79 4.75 5.28
C ASP A 108 15.29 5.91 4.40
N LYS A 109 15.33 5.71 3.07
CA LYS A 109 15.79 6.70 2.09
C LYS A 109 14.67 7.62 1.59
N VAL A 110 13.41 7.21 1.74
CA VAL A 110 12.24 7.94 1.25
C VAL A 110 11.67 8.82 2.36
N ALA A 111 11.84 10.14 2.24
CA ALA A 111 11.32 11.12 3.20
C ALA A 111 9.80 10.99 3.43
N ASN A 112 9.03 10.74 2.36
CA ASN A 112 7.57 10.59 2.41
C ASN A 112 7.13 9.13 2.36
N LYS A 113 7.13 8.45 3.50
CA LYS A 113 6.78 7.02 3.63
C LYS A 113 5.39 6.66 3.09
N HIS A 114 4.46 7.62 3.11
CA HIS A 114 3.14 7.54 2.47
C HIS A 114 3.21 7.20 0.96
N ASN A 115 4.21 7.74 0.25
CA ASN A 115 4.35 7.52 -1.20
C ASN A 115 4.78 6.09 -1.53
N LEU A 116 5.49 5.42 -0.60
CA LEU A 116 5.88 4.02 -0.75
C LEU A 116 4.67 3.08 -0.74
N CYS A 117 3.71 3.35 0.16
CA CYS A 117 2.45 2.60 0.23
C CYS A 117 1.62 2.80 -1.05
N ILE A 118 1.49 4.04 -1.55
CA ILE A 118 0.80 4.33 -2.82
C ILE A 118 1.47 3.64 -4.00
N ALA A 119 2.80 3.64 -4.08
CA ALA A 119 3.54 2.92 -5.12
C ALA A 119 3.20 1.42 -5.09
N GLY A 120 3.19 0.81 -3.90
CA GLY A 120 2.72 -0.57 -3.71
C GLY A 120 1.29 -0.77 -4.25
N CYS A 121 0.33 0.09 -3.88
CA CYS A 121 -1.03 -0.01 -4.42
C CYS A 121 -1.10 0.04 -5.96
N ILE A 122 -0.32 0.91 -6.60
CA ILE A 122 -0.27 1.01 -8.07
C ILE A 122 0.33 -0.26 -8.69
N PHE A 123 1.43 -0.78 -8.14
CA PHE A 123 2.03 -2.04 -8.60
C PHE A 123 1.09 -3.24 -8.41
N SER A 124 0.32 -3.29 -7.32
CA SER A 124 -0.70 -4.33 -7.11
C SER A 124 -1.79 -4.28 -8.18
N LEU A 125 -2.32 -3.08 -8.49
CA LEU A 125 -3.34 -2.93 -9.54
C LEU A 125 -2.81 -3.38 -10.91
N LEU A 126 -1.58 -2.99 -11.27
CA LEU A 126 -0.94 -3.44 -12.51
C LEU A 126 -0.75 -4.97 -12.54
N ALA A 127 -0.31 -5.57 -11.43
CA ALA A 127 -0.13 -7.01 -11.34
C ALA A 127 -1.46 -7.78 -11.43
N TYR A 128 -2.56 -7.25 -10.86
CA TYR A 128 -3.89 -7.83 -11.04
C TYR A 128 -4.42 -7.68 -12.47
N VAL A 129 -4.12 -6.58 -13.17
CA VAL A 129 -4.45 -6.42 -14.61
C VAL A 129 -3.69 -7.40 -15.48
N ILE A 130 -2.42 -7.71 -15.15
CA ILE A 130 -1.60 -8.70 -15.88
C ILE A 130 -2.04 -10.14 -15.57
N THR A 131 -2.40 -10.43 -14.32
CA THR A 131 -2.80 -11.78 -13.86
C THR A 131 -4.25 -12.12 -14.22
N GLY A 132 -5.12 -11.11 -14.30
CA GLY A 132 -6.56 -11.27 -14.51
C GLY A 132 -6.88 -11.76 -15.92
N PRO A 133 -7.45 -12.98 -16.10
CA PRO A 133 -7.91 -13.41 -17.40
C PRO A 133 -9.15 -12.59 -17.78
N LEU A 134 -9.02 -11.73 -18.80
CA LEU A 134 -10.19 -11.08 -19.38
C LEU A 134 -11.00 -12.13 -20.18
N PRO A 135 -12.25 -12.46 -19.79
CA PRO A 135 -13.10 -13.36 -20.58
C PRO A 135 -13.49 -12.77 -21.95
N PHE A 136 -13.13 -11.51 -22.20
CA PHE A 136 -13.35 -10.77 -23.45
C PHE A 136 -12.18 -10.81 -24.43
N ILE A 137 -11.00 -11.32 -24.06
CA ILE A 137 -9.86 -11.41 -24.99
C ILE A 137 -9.48 -12.90 -25.17
N PRO A 138 -9.52 -13.45 -26.41
CA PRO A 138 -9.16 -14.83 -26.68
C PRO A 138 -7.64 -15.04 -26.69
N ILE A 139 -6.99 -14.80 -25.54
CA ILE A 139 -5.59 -15.15 -25.29
C ILE A 139 -5.57 -16.56 -24.70
N ASN A 140 -4.73 -17.44 -25.24
CA ASN A 140 -4.53 -18.76 -24.65
C ASN A 140 -4.07 -18.62 -23.18
N PRO A 141 -4.68 -19.34 -22.22
CA PRO A 141 -4.33 -19.24 -20.81
C PRO A 141 -2.92 -19.82 -20.58
N ASN A 142 -1.93 -18.94 -20.48
CA ASN A 142 -0.52 -19.31 -20.32
C ASN A 142 -0.12 -19.21 -18.83
N LEU A 143 0.26 -20.33 -18.23
CA LEU A 143 0.80 -20.40 -16.85
C LEU A 143 1.93 -19.39 -16.60
N TRP A 144 2.77 -19.13 -17.61
CA TRP A 144 3.87 -18.17 -17.53
C TRP A 144 3.43 -16.74 -17.21
N LEU A 145 2.33 -16.24 -17.78
CA LEU A 145 1.80 -14.91 -17.46
C LEU A 145 1.38 -14.83 -15.99
N VAL A 146 0.74 -15.90 -15.51
CA VAL A 146 0.26 -16.00 -14.13
C VAL A 146 1.43 -16.02 -13.15
N ILE A 147 2.49 -16.81 -13.43
CA ILE A 147 3.71 -16.85 -12.61
C ILE A 147 4.37 -15.46 -12.56
N ILE A 148 4.52 -14.78 -13.69
CA ILE A 148 5.07 -13.41 -13.75
C ILE A 148 4.20 -12.45 -12.92
N GLY A 149 2.88 -12.51 -13.06
CA GLY A 149 1.93 -11.74 -12.26
C GLY A 149 2.07 -11.97 -10.75
N GLN A 150 2.29 -13.22 -10.31
CA GLN A 150 2.53 -13.54 -8.90
C GLN A 150 3.87 -13.01 -8.37
N VAL A 151 4.93 -13.00 -9.18
CA VAL A 151 6.22 -12.37 -8.80
C VAL A 151 6.04 -10.86 -8.61
N PHE A 152 5.32 -10.19 -9.51
CA PHE A 152 4.98 -8.77 -9.37
C PHE A 152 4.07 -8.49 -8.15
N LEU A 153 3.13 -9.39 -7.83
CA LEU A 153 2.32 -9.29 -6.60
C LEU A 153 3.17 -9.42 -5.33
N GLY A 154 4.08 -10.39 -5.27
CA GLY A 154 5.01 -10.54 -4.15
C GLY A 154 5.91 -9.32 -3.95
N PHE A 155 6.43 -8.76 -5.04
CA PHE A 155 7.16 -7.48 -5.01
C PHE A 155 6.29 -6.32 -4.50
N SER A 156 5.06 -6.21 -4.99
CA SER A 156 4.10 -5.17 -4.60
C SER A 156 3.71 -5.21 -3.12
N MET A 157 3.44 -6.42 -2.60
CA MET A 157 3.14 -6.65 -1.18
C MET A 157 4.25 -6.10 -0.26
N GLY A 158 5.51 -6.23 -0.67
CA GLY A 158 6.66 -5.67 0.05
C GLY A 158 6.53 -4.17 0.28
N GLY A 159 6.34 -3.38 -0.79
CA GLY A 159 6.17 -1.93 -0.70
C GLY A 159 4.94 -1.50 0.11
N MET A 160 3.82 -2.24 -0.03
CA MET A 160 2.56 -1.93 0.66
C MET A 160 2.61 -2.23 2.16
N ILE A 161 3.19 -3.36 2.55
CA ILE A 161 3.34 -3.78 3.97
C ILE A 161 4.40 -2.92 4.66
N VAL A 162 5.59 -2.77 4.07
CA VAL A 162 6.67 -1.94 4.64
C VAL A 162 6.22 -0.47 4.72
N GLY A 163 5.58 0.07 3.68
CA GLY A 163 5.02 1.43 3.69
C GLY A 163 3.98 1.64 4.79
N SER A 164 3.13 0.65 5.05
CA SER A 164 2.13 0.69 6.13
C SER A 164 2.76 0.68 7.53
N PHE A 165 3.78 -0.16 7.77
CA PHE A 165 4.48 -0.19 9.06
C PHE A 165 5.30 1.07 9.30
N ALA A 166 6.06 1.50 8.30
CA ALA A 166 6.99 2.61 8.46
C ALA A 166 6.27 3.97 8.63
N HIS A 167 5.07 4.13 8.06
CA HIS A 167 4.18 5.26 8.39
C HIS A 167 3.67 5.19 9.83
N GLY A 168 3.34 4.00 10.34
CA GLY A 168 2.92 3.81 11.73
C GLY A 168 3.99 4.23 12.75
N PHE A 169 5.26 3.94 12.49
CA PHE A 169 6.38 4.39 13.34
C PHE A 169 6.54 5.92 13.39
N GLN A 170 6.13 6.66 12.35
CA GLN A 170 6.15 8.14 12.37
C GLN A 170 5.05 8.77 13.25
N GLN A 171 4.14 7.97 13.83
CA GLN A 171 3.12 8.47 14.75
C GLN A 171 3.51 8.32 16.22
N ILE A 172 4.66 7.67 16.49
CA ILE A 172 5.14 7.32 17.84
C ILE A 172 6.41 8.13 18.19
N LEU A 173 7.12 8.63 17.18
CA LEU A 173 8.36 9.43 17.25
C LEU A 173 8.07 10.90 16.89
#